data_AF-A0A849D9I8-F1
#
_entry.id   AF-A0A849D9I8-F1
#
_cell.length_a   1.000
_cell.length_b   1.000
_cell.length_c   1.000
_cell.angle_alpha   90.00
_cell.angle_beta   90.00
_cell.angle_gamma   90.00
#
_symmetry.space_group_name_H-M   'P 1'
#
loop_
_entity.id
_entity.type
_entity.pdbx_description
1 polymer ?
#
loop_
_entity_poly.entity_id
_entity_poly.type
_entity_poly.pdbx_seq_one_letter_code
_entity_poly.pdbx_strand_id
1 'polypeptide(L)'
;MSKTPLNMLLILGLTILVFPVDSWKKGLLFIGIGIASIFAEWLGVNYGLIFGEYEYGKNFGPKIDGVPYLIGVNWAFLTFATAAIATKWLQNFWARIGFGAALMVVLDFFLEESAPRFDF
;
A
#
# COMPACT_ATOMS: atom_id res chain seq x y z
N MET A 1 23.35 0.83 -8.59
CA MET A 1 22.39 -0.24 -8.23
C MET A 1 21.34 0.39 -7.33
N SER A 2 20.12 0.60 -7.85
CA SER A 2 19.05 1.25 -7.09
C SER A 2 18.75 0.40 -5.85
N LYS A 3 18.78 1.04 -4.66
CA LYS A 3 18.56 0.38 -3.35
C LYS A 3 17.08 -0.02 -3.14
N THR A 4 16.26 0.23 -4.14
CA THR A 4 14.80 0.24 -4.08
C THR A 4 14.16 -1.16 -4.12
N PRO A 5 14.65 -2.13 -4.91
CA PRO A 5 14.18 -3.51 -4.80
C PRO A 5 14.50 -4.11 -3.43
N LEU A 6 15.66 -3.76 -2.87
CA LEU A 6 16.05 -4.18 -1.53
C LEU A 6 15.12 -3.57 -0.47
N ASN A 7 14.79 -2.29 -0.59
CA ASN A 7 13.86 -1.60 0.30
C ASN A 7 12.45 -2.20 0.25
N MET A 8 11.95 -2.50 -0.96
CA MET A 8 10.63 -3.13 -1.12
C MET A 8 10.62 -4.55 -0.57
N LEU A 9 11.69 -5.33 -0.76
CA LEU A 9 11.85 -6.66 -0.16
C LEU A 9 12.00 -6.58 1.38
N LEU A 10 12.63 -5.53 1.89
CA LEU A 10 12.72 -5.27 3.34
C LEU A 10 11.36 -4.91 3.92
N ILE A 11 10.56 -4.08 3.24
CA ILE A 11 9.19 -3.75 3.64
C ILE A 11 8.31 -5.00 3.59
N LEU A 12 8.42 -5.82 2.54
CA LEU A 12 7.75 -7.13 2.45
C LEU A 12 8.19 -8.08 3.57
N GLY A 13 9.50 -8.18 3.82
CA GLY A 13 10.05 -9.02 4.88
C GLY A 13 9.60 -8.57 6.28
N LEU A 14 9.64 -7.27 6.55
CA LEU A 14 9.14 -6.68 7.79
C LEU A 14 7.63 -6.84 7.91
N THR A 15 6.88 -6.74 6.82
CA THR A 15 5.44 -7.01 6.78
C THR A 15 5.14 -8.44 7.23
N ILE A 16 5.84 -9.43 6.68
CA ILE A 16 5.66 -10.85 7.02
C ILE A 16 6.11 -11.13 8.46
N LEU A 17 7.19 -10.49 8.93
CA LEU A 17 7.74 -10.71 10.27
C LEU A 17 6.96 -10.01 11.38
N VAL A 18 6.45 -8.80 11.13
CA VAL A 18 5.77 -7.96 12.14
C VAL A 18 4.27 -8.23 12.16
N PHE A 19 3.68 -8.59 11.02
CA PHE A 19 2.27 -8.94 10.93
C PHE A 19 2.10 -10.43 10.68
N PRO A 20 1.95 -11.25 11.74
CA PRO A 20 1.58 -12.63 11.54
C PRO A 20 0.17 -12.64 10.97
N VAL A 21 0.07 -13.00 9.69
CA VAL A 21 -1.17 -13.50 9.08
C VAL A 21 -1.46 -14.85 9.72
N ASP A 22 -1.87 -14.78 10.99
CA ASP A 22 -2.04 -15.91 11.92
C ASP A 22 -3.28 -16.76 11.62
N SER A 23 -4.12 -16.31 10.69
CA SER A 23 -5.36 -16.97 10.33
C SER A 23 -5.62 -16.89 8.83
N TRP A 24 -6.22 -17.95 8.30
CA TRP A 24 -6.64 -18.04 6.90
C TRP A 24 -7.52 -16.86 6.47
N LYS A 25 -8.41 -16.39 7.37
CA LYS A 25 -9.27 -15.23 7.13
C LYS A 25 -8.46 -13.95 6.90
N LYS A 26 -7.45 -13.67 7.73
CA LYS A 26 -6.56 -12.53 7.54
C LYS A 26 -5.76 -12.66 6.25
N GLY A 27 -5.35 -13.88 5.87
CA GLY A 27 -4.61 -14.12 4.63
C GLY A 27 -5.46 -13.85 3.39
N LEU A 28 -6.70 -14.34 3.37
CA LEU A 28 -7.65 -14.03 2.32
C LEU A 28 -7.94 -12.53 2.23
N LEU A 29 -8.09 -11.86 3.38
CA LEU A 29 -8.32 -10.41 3.40
C LEU A 29 -7.11 -9.64 2.86
N PHE A 30 -5.89 -10.03 3.25
CA PHE A 30 -4.65 -9.44 2.76
C PHE A 30 -4.52 -9.58 1.25
N ILE A 31 -4.74 -10.78 0.71
CA ILE A 31 -4.71 -11.05 -0.73
C ILE A 31 -5.81 -10.25 -1.43
N GLY A 32 -7.03 -10.22 -0.88
CA GLY A 32 -8.14 -9.47 -1.44
C GLY A 32 -7.86 -7.98 -1.55
N ILE A 33 -7.33 -7.36 -0.48
CA ILE A 33 -6.93 -5.95 -0.48
C ILE A 33 -5.80 -5.71 -1.48
N GLY A 34 -4.80 -6.61 -1.53
CA GLY A 34 -3.68 -6.48 -2.47
C GLY A 34 -4.13 -6.52 -3.93
N ILE A 35 -5.03 -7.44 -4.29
CA ILE A 35 -5.59 -7.54 -5.65
C ILE A 35 -6.42 -6.30 -5.97
N ALA A 36 -7.30 -5.88 -5.05
CA ALA A 36 -8.12 -4.68 -5.25
C ALA A 36 -7.27 -3.42 -5.44
N SER A 37 -6.17 -3.30 -4.68
CA SER A 37 -5.23 -2.19 -4.78
C SER A 37 -4.52 -2.19 -6.13
N ILE A 38 -3.98 -3.33 -6.58
CA ILE A 38 -3.34 -3.43 -7.91
C ILE A 38 -4.34 -3.10 -9.03
N PHE A 39 -5.59 -3.55 -8.91
CA PHE A 39 -6.61 -3.25 -9.90
C PHE A 39 -6.94 -1.76 -9.95
N ALA A 40 -7.06 -1.10 -8.80
CA ALA A 40 -7.26 0.35 -8.73
C ALA A 40 -6.08 1.13 -9.34
N GLU A 41 -4.86 0.74 -9.01
CA GLU A 41 -3.63 1.33 -9.56
C GLU A 41 -3.53 1.13 -11.08
N TRP A 42 -3.89 -0.06 -11.56
CA TRP A 42 -3.90 -0.35 -13.00
C TRP A 42 -4.91 0.52 -13.75
N LEU A 43 -6.10 0.72 -13.19
CA LEU A 43 -7.09 1.65 -13.74
C LEU A 43 -6.60 3.12 -13.68
N GLY A 44 -5.88 3.49 -12.63
CA GLY A 44 -5.27 4.81 -12.48
C GLY A 44 -4.22 5.06 -13.55
N VAL A 45 -3.20 4.22 -13.65
CA VAL A 45 -2.06 4.39 -14.56
C VAL A 45 -2.46 4.29 -16.04
N ASN A 46 -3.33 3.34 -16.40
CA ASN A 46 -3.63 3.08 -17.82
C ASN A 46 -4.80 3.91 -18.36
N TYR A 47 -5.72 4.36 -17.50
CA TYR A 47 -6.93 5.07 -17.94
C TYR A 47 -7.13 6.44 -17.29
N GLY A 48 -6.30 6.83 -16.32
CA GLY A 48 -6.42 8.11 -15.62
C GLY A 48 -7.69 8.26 -14.76
N LEU A 49 -8.39 7.15 -14.47
CA LEU A 49 -9.78 7.19 -13.97
C LEU A 49 -9.92 7.51 -12.48
N ILE A 50 -8.87 7.31 -11.66
CA ILE A 50 -8.98 7.35 -10.19
C ILE A 50 -8.11 8.46 -9.59
N PHE A 51 -6.89 8.65 -10.10
CA PHE A 51 -5.90 9.54 -9.51
C PHE A 51 -5.35 10.58 -10.51
N GLY A 52 -5.95 10.70 -11.69
CA GLY A 52 -5.43 11.53 -12.78
C GLY A 52 -4.28 10.86 -13.54
N GLU A 53 -3.50 11.64 -14.27
CA GLU A 53 -2.35 11.14 -15.03
C GLU A 53 -1.09 11.11 -14.15
N TYR A 54 -0.57 9.92 -13.88
CA TYR A 54 0.69 9.70 -13.16
C TYR A 54 1.40 8.46 -13.70
N GLU A 55 2.73 8.45 -13.58
CA GLU A 55 3.55 7.30 -13.95
C GLU A 55 4.46 6.94 -12.78
N TYR A 56 4.53 5.65 -12.46
CA TYR A 56 5.54 5.17 -11.53
C TYR A 56 6.94 5.38 -12.13
N GLY A 57 7.88 5.88 -11.33
CA GLY A 57 9.28 6.06 -11.68
C GLY A 57 10.05 4.74 -11.79
N LYS A 58 11.23 4.75 -12.44
CA LYS A 58 11.98 3.52 -12.77
C LYS A 58 12.49 2.77 -11.54
N ASN A 59 12.51 3.42 -10.37
CA ASN A 59 13.05 2.85 -9.16
C ASN A 59 12.10 1.86 -8.47
N PHE A 60 10.80 1.83 -8.77
CA PHE A 60 9.83 0.93 -8.11
C PHE A 60 10.04 -0.58 -8.34
N GLY A 61 11.05 -0.96 -9.12
CA GLY A 61 11.36 -2.34 -9.45
C GLY A 61 10.56 -2.83 -10.67
N PRO A 62 10.38 -4.15 -10.82
CA PRO A 62 9.61 -4.70 -11.93
C PRO A 62 8.17 -4.18 -11.93
N LYS A 63 7.59 -3.99 -13.12
CA LYS A 63 6.22 -3.51 -13.31
C LYS A 63 5.48 -4.40 -14.30
N ILE A 64 4.18 -4.57 -14.10
CA ILE A 64 3.25 -5.05 -15.12
C ILE A 64 2.49 -3.84 -15.61
N ASP A 65 2.61 -3.53 -16.91
CA ASP A 65 1.75 -2.52 -17.54
C ASP A 65 1.77 -1.17 -16.81
N GLY A 66 2.98 -0.72 -16.44
CA GLY A 66 3.22 0.51 -15.67
C GLY A 66 3.05 0.38 -14.16
N VAL A 67 2.42 -0.68 -13.65
CA VAL A 67 2.11 -0.88 -12.22
C VAL A 67 3.14 -1.78 -11.53
N PRO A 68 3.77 -1.36 -10.42
CA PRO A 68 4.72 -2.19 -9.67
C PRO A 68 4.06 -3.40 -9.01
N TYR A 69 4.66 -4.60 -9.12
CA TYR A 69 4.09 -5.83 -8.53
C TYR A 69 3.87 -5.74 -7.01
N LEU A 70 4.75 -5.00 -6.32
CA LEU A 70 4.77 -4.94 -4.86
C LEU A 70 3.81 -3.88 -4.30
N ILE A 71 3.18 -3.05 -5.14
CA ILE A 71 2.31 -1.97 -4.66
C ILE A 71 1.11 -2.52 -3.90
N GLY A 72 0.50 -3.61 -4.37
CA GLY A 72 -0.63 -4.24 -3.68
C GLY A 72 -0.27 -4.80 -2.31
N VAL A 73 0.94 -5.37 -2.18
CA VAL A 73 1.43 -5.87 -0.89
C VAL A 73 1.64 -4.70 0.08
N ASN A 74 2.23 -3.60 -0.38
CA ASN A 74 2.44 -2.42 0.44
C ASN A 74 1.11 -1.84 0.92
N TRP A 75 0.12 -1.70 0.02
CA TRP A 75 -1.21 -1.20 0.38
C TRP A 75 -1.95 -2.11 1.36
N ALA A 76 -1.88 -3.43 1.16
CA ALA A 76 -2.46 -4.39 2.09
C ALA A 76 -1.81 -4.31 3.48
N PHE A 77 -0.48 -4.19 3.54
CA PHE A 77 0.23 -4.01 4.80
C PHE A 77 -0.16 -2.73 5.53
N LEU A 78 -0.14 -1.59 4.83
CA LEU A 78 -0.49 -0.30 5.42
C LEU A 78 -1.93 -0.27 5.92
N THR A 79 -2.85 -0.91 5.20
CA THR A 79 -4.25 -1.04 5.63
C THR A 79 -4.36 -1.80 6.95
N PHE A 80 -3.64 -2.91 7.11
CA PHE A 80 -3.62 -3.68 8.35
C PHE A 80 -2.94 -2.91 9.50
N ALA A 81 -1.85 -2.21 9.20
CA ALA A 81 -1.12 -1.41 10.18
C ALA A 81 -1.96 -0.25 10.72
N THR A 82 -2.59 0.52 9.83
CA THR A 82 -3.47 1.63 10.21
C THR A 82 -4.72 1.13 10.94
N ALA A 83 -5.29 -0.01 10.55
CA ALA A 83 -6.39 -0.65 11.27
C ALA A 83 -5.99 -1.11 12.69
N ALA A 84 -4.78 -1.64 12.87
CA ALA A 84 -4.28 -2.03 14.20
C ALA A 84 -4.04 -0.81 15.10
N ILE A 85 -3.47 0.27 14.54
CA ILE A 85 -3.33 1.55 15.25
C ILE A 85 -4.72 2.06 15.66
N ALA A 86 -5.67 2.14 14.72
CA ALA A 86 -7.01 2.61 15.00
C ALA A 86 -7.72 1.78 16.09
N THR A 87 -7.57 0.45 16.06
CA THR A 87 -8.16 -0.45 17.05
C THR A 87 -7.59 -0.26 18.45
N LYS A 88 -6.30 0.10 18.57
CA LYS A 88 -5.66 0.36 19.85
C LYS A 88 -6.13 1.67 20.50
N TRP A 89 -6.46 2.68 19.71
CA TRP A 89 -6.78 4.03 20.20
C TRP A 89 -8.29 4.28 20.32
N LEU A 90 -9.10 3.62 19.50
CA LEU A 90 -10.55 3.85 19.43
C LEU A 90 -11.31 2.58 19.77
N GLN A 91 -12.44 2.72 20.46
CA GLN A 91 -13.32 1.60 20.80
C GLN A 91 -14.49 1.45 19.80
N ASN A 92 -14.98 2.56 19.27
CA ASN A 92 -16.10 2.58 18.33
C ASN A 92 -15.69 2.08 16.94
N PHE A 93 -16.45 1.14 16.38
CA PHE A 93 -16.19 0.52 15.08
C PHE A 93 -16.09 1.53 13.92
N TRP A 94 -17.05 2.45 13.81
CA TRP A 94 -17.07 3.47 12.76
C TRP A 94 -15.92 4.46 12.92
N ALA A 95 -15.61 4.84 14.17
CA ALA A 95 -14.47 5.70 14.45
C ALA A 95 -13.14 5.04 14.05
N ARG A 96 -12.99 3.72 14.26
CA ARG A 96 -11.80 2.97 13.82
C ARG A 96 -11.63 3.01 12.29
N ILE A 97 -12.72 2.80 11.54
CA ILE A 97 -12.69 2.85 10.07
C ILE A 97 -12.28 4.25 9.61
N GLY A 98 -12.97 5.28 10.11
CA GLY A 98 -12.69 6.67 9.72
C GLY A 98 -11.26 7.09 10.06
N PHE A 99 -10.77 6.73 11.25
CA PHE A 99 -9.41 7.05 11.67
C PHE A 99 -8.34 6.28 10.89
N GLY A 100 -8.54 4.98 10.65
CA GLY A 100 -7.63 4.17 9.83
C GLY A 100 -7.53 4.70 8.39
N ALA A 101 -8.67 5.05 7.79
CA ALA A 101 -8.72 5.67 6.47
C ALA A 101 -8.02 7.04 6.44
N ALA A 102 -8.25 7.88 7.46
CA ALA A 102 -7.58 9.17 7.56
C ALA A 102 -6.04 9.01 7.68
N LEU A 103 -5.56 8.03 8.43
CA LEU A 103 -4.13 7.73 8.51
C LEU A 103 -3.55 7.31 7.15
N MET A 104 -4.28 6.50 6.38
CA MET A 104 -3.86 6.10 5.03
C MET A 104 -3.73 7.32 4.11
N VAL A 105 -4.72 8.22 4.10
CA VAL A 105 -4.70 9.44 3.26
C VAL A 105 -3.57 10.38 3.67
N VAL A 106 -3.36 10.59 4.98
CA VAL A 106 -2.27 11.44 5.47
C VAL A 106 -0.92 10.86 5.08
N LEU A 107 -0.75 9.54 5.18
CA LEU A 107 0.47 8.87 4.76
C LEU A 107 0.69 9.05 3.25
N ASP A 108 -0.36 8.83 2.45
CA ASP A 108 -0.30 8.93 0.99
C ASP A 108 0.11 10.33 0.53
N PHE A 109 -0.45 11.38 1.14
CA PHE A 109 -0.04 12.77 0.88
C PHE A 109 1.47 12.99 1.06
N PHE A 110 2.07 12.44 2.12
CA PHE A 110 3.53 12.55 2.31
C PHE A 110 4.34 11.70 1.32
N LEU A 111 3.79 10.56 0.89
CA LEU A 111 4.43 9.70 -0.11
C LEU A 111 4.46 10.37 -1.48
N GLU A 112 3.34 10.98 -1.90
CA GLU A 112 3.21 11.68 -3.18
C GLU A 112 4.16 12.88 -3.26
N GLU A 113 4.23 13.72 -2.22
CA GLU A 113 5.20 14.82 -2.12
C GLU A 113 6.65 14.34 -2.21
N SER A 114 6.93 13.13 -1.71
CA SER A 114 8.27 12.55 -1.73
C SER A 114 8.62 11.89 -3.07
N ALA A 115 7.62 11.45 -3.85
CA ALA A 115 7.82 10.60 -5.03
C ALA A 115 8.74 11.23 -6.10
N PRO A 116 8.57 12.52 -6.49
CA PRO A 116 9.44 13.16 -7.48
C PRO A 116 10.91 13.23 -7.06
N ARG A 117 11.16 13.35 -5.76
CA ARG A 117 12.52 13.49 -5.20
C ARG A 117 13.33 12.19 -5.28
N PHE A 118 12.64 11.05 -5.33
CA PHE A 118 13.24 9.72 -5.34
C PHE A 118 13.02 8.96 -6.65
N ASP A 119 12.43 9.62 -7.66
CA ASP A 119 12.14 9.04 -8.99
C ASP A 119 11.30 7.75 -8.83
N PHE A 120 10.28 7.90 -7.99
CA PHE A 120 9.23 6.94 -7.62
C PHE A 120 7.95 7.26 -8.36
#